data_AF-A0A507ZSN6-F1
#
_entry.id   AF-A0A507ZSN6-F1
#
_cell.length_a   1.000
_cell.length_b   1.000
_cell.length_c   1.000
_cell.angle_alpha   90.00
_cell.angle_beta   90.00
_cell.angle_gamma   90.00
#
_symmetry.space_group_name_H-M   'P 1'
#
loop_
_entity.id
_entity.type
_entity.pdbx_description
1 polymer ?
#
loop_
_entity_poly.entity_id
_entity_poly.type
_entity_poly.pdbx_seq_one_letter_code
_entity_poly.pdbx_strand_id
1 'polypeptide(L)'
;MILSFGSKESEQIWNGFRVKKMPLSAQKIGRRKLRMLNNSQNIADLKIPPSNRLEKLSGNLKGFYSIRINKQWRIIFIWDEANAREVEIIDYH
;
A
#
# COMPACT_ATOMS: atom_id res chain seq x y z
N MET A 1 -6.68 7.49 -7.45
CA MET A 1 -5.27 7.93 -7.57
C MET A 1 -4.59 7.97 -6.20
N ILE A 2 -3.26 7.92 -6.12
CA ILE A 2 -2.53 8.20 -4.87
C ILE A 2 -2.31 9.71 -4.77
N LEU A 3 -2.78 10.31 -3.67
CA LEU A 3 -2.71 11.75 -3.42
C LEU A 3 -1.61 12.14 -2.44
N SER A 4 -1.29 11.27 -1.48
CA SER A 4 -0.24 11.52 -0.49
C SER A 4 0.38 10.22 0.03
N PHE A 5 1.62 10.33 0.52
CA PHE A 5 2.34 9.25 1.18
C PHE A 5 2.51 9.55 2.67
N GLY A 6 2.29 8.54 3.51
CA GLY A 6 2.50 8.64 4.96
C GLY A 6 3.98 8.51 5.36
N SER A 7 4.84 8.05 4.44
CA SER A 7 6.29 8.01 4.68
C SER A 7 7.13 8.29 3.43
N LYS A 8 8.30 8.91 3.67
CA LYS A 8 9.27 9.26 2.62
C LYS A 8 9.80 8.02 1.91
N GLU A 9 9.98 6.92 2.63
CA GLU A 9 10.43 5.64 2.06
C GLU A 9 9.39 5.07 1.08
N SER A 10 8.09 5.18 1.39
CA SER A 10 7.02 4.71 0.52
C SER A 10 6.96 5.53 -0.78
N GLU A 11 7.12 6.84 -0.67
CA GLU A 11 7.25 7.74 -1.82
C GLU A 11 8.51 7.42 -2.66
N GLN A 12 9.65 7.15 -2.00
CA GLN A 12 10.86 6.72 -2.70
C GLN A 12 10.64 5.45 -3.52
N ILE A 13 9.95 4.45 -2.95
CA ILE A 13 9.59 3.20 -3.64
C ILE A 13 8.61 3.48 -4.79
N TRP A 14 7.68 4.42 -4.62
CA TRP A 14 6.79 4.90 -5.68
C TRP A 14 7.53 5.58 -6.83
N ASN A 15 8.60 6.31 -6.54
CA ASN A 15 9.43 6.96 -7.56
C ASN A 15 10.43 5.99 -8.21
N GLY A 16 10.86 4.95 -7.49
CA GLY A 16 11.65 3.83 -8.03
C GLY A 16 13.02 3.73 -7.41
N PHE A 17 13.23 4.50 -6.35
CA PHE A 17 14.44 4.47 -5.57
C PHE A 17 14.42 3.30 -4.61
N ARG A 18 15.61 2.74 -4.38
CA ARG A 18 15.82 1.70 -3.39
C ARG A 18 15.88 2.30 -1.99
N VAL A 19 15.17 1.69 -1.05
CA VAL A 19 15.31 1.97 0.39
C VAL A 19 16.12 0.89 1.10
N LYS A 20 16.81 1.24 2.19
CA LYS A 20 17.65 0.29 2.96
C LYS A 20 16.83 -0.62 3.89
N LYS A 21 15.74 -0.11 4.47
CA LYS A 21 14.94 -0.75 5.53
C LYS A 21 14.16 -1.99 5.08
N MET A 22 13.97 -2.19 3.77
CA MET A 22 13.11 -3.24 3.23
C MET A 22 13.84 -4.07 2.17
N PRO A 23 13.65 -5.40 2.08
CA PRO A 23 14.23 -6.22 1.02
C PRO A 23 13.82 -5.78 -0.38
N LEU A 24 14.73 -5.90 -1.37
CA LEU A 24 14.47 -5.51 -2.76
C LEU A 24 13.27 -6.25 -3.39
N SER A 25 13.05 -7.50 -3.02
CA SER A 25 11.89 -8.29 -3.49
C SER A 25 10.57 -7.67 -3.02
N ALA A 26 10.49 -7.25 -1.76
CA ALA A 26 9.32 -6.59 -1.19
C ALA A 26 9.11 -5.19 -1.82
N GLN A 27 10.18 -4.43 -2.06
CA GLN A 27 10.11 -3.13 -2.77
C GLN A 27 9.55 -3.28 -4.19
N LYS A 28 10.01 -4.27 -4.95
CA LYS A 28 9.50 -4.53 -6.32
C LYS A 28 8.00 -4.86 -6.33
N ILE A 29 7.57 -5.74 -5.42
CA ILE A 29 6.15 -6.12 -5.30
C ILE A 29 5.32 -4.94 -4.78
N GLY A 30 5.84 -4.20 -3.79
CA GLY A 30 5.23 -3.00 -3.24
C GLY A 30 4.99 -1.95 -4.32
N ARG A 31 6.01 -1.60 -5.11
CA ARG A 31 5.89 -0.67 -6.24
C ARG A 31 4.82 -1.09 -7.24
N ARG A 32 4.73 -2.38 -7.58
CA ARG A 32 3.68 -2.91 -8.48
C ARG A 32 2.29 -2.71 -7.87
N LYS A 33 2.13 -2.99 -6.57
CA LYS A 33 0.86 -2.82 -5.86
C LYS A 33 0.48 -1.36 -5.64
N LEU A 34 1.45 -0.46 -5.45
CA LEU A 34 1.19 0.99 -5.42
C LEU A 34 0.65 1.48 -6.77
N ARG A 35 1.16 0.99 -7.90
CA ARG A 35 0.61 1.32 -9.22
C ARG A 35 -0.80 0.80 -9.43
N MET A 36 -1.06 -0.42 -8.97
CA MET A 36 -2.43 -0.98 -8.94
C MET A 36 -3.35 -0.10 -8.09
N LEU A 37 -2.95 0.26 -6.87
CA LEU A 37 -3.68 1.17 -5.99
C LEU A 37 -3.97 2.52 -6.63
N ASN A 38 -2.98 3.10 -7.30
CA ASN A 38 -3.12 4.37 -7.99
C ASN A 38 -4.17 4.32 -9.12
N ASN A 39 -4.26 3.18 -9.80
CA ASN A 39 -5.12 2.98 -10.96
C ASN A 39 -6.53 2.47 -10.60
N SER A 40 -6.77 2.07 -9.36
CA SER A 40 -8.09 1.61 -8.92
C SER A 40 -9.10 2.75 -8.92
N GLN A 41 -10.31 2.46 -9.41
CA GLN A 41 -11.44 3.39 -9.42
C GLN A 41 -12.41 3.06 -8.28
N ASN A 42 -12.41 1.82 -7.80
CA ASN A 42 -13.20 1.40 -6.67
C ASN A 42 -12.33 0.58 -5.70
N ILE A 43 -12.63 0.65 -4.40
CA ILE A 43 -11.94 -0.17 -3.39
C ILE A 43 -12.08 -1.67 -3.69
N ALA A 44 -13.18 -2.08 -4.34
CA ALA A 44 -13.41 -3.46 -4.75
C ALA A 44 -12.37 -3.97 -5.75
N ASP A 45 -11.77 -3.11 -6.57
CA ASP A 45 -10.73 -3.48 -7.53
C ASP A 45 -9.53 -4.11 -6.81
N LEU A 46 -9.25 -3.64 -5.59
CA LEU A 46 -8.15 -4.13 -4.76
C LEU A 46 -8.41 -5.50 -4.14
N LYS A 47 -9.62 -6.07 -4.30
CA LYS A 47 -9.87 -7.49 -3.98
C LYS A 47 -9.22 -8.43 -5.01
N ILE A 48 -8.86 -7.91 -6.19
CA ILE A 48 -8.23 -8.68 -7.26
C ILE A 48 -6.77 -8.21 -7.40
N PRO A 49 -5.78 -9.11 -7.38
CA PRO A 49 -5.91 -10.55 -7.14
C PRO A 49 -6.28 -10.87 -5.67
N PRO A 50 -6.86 -12.06 -5.38
CA PRO A 50 -7.19 -12.49 -4.00
C PRO A 50 -6.00 -12.44 -3.02
N SER A 51 -4.78 -12.54 -3.54
CA SER A 51 -3.55 -12.41 -2.75
C SER A 51 -3.32 -11.01 -2.16
N ASN A 52 -4.05 -9.99 -2.64
CA ASN A 52 -4.08 -8.68 -2.00
C ASN A 52 -4.62 -8.76 -0.58
N ARG A 53 -5.56 -9.67 -0.30
CA ARG A 53 -6.20 -9.82 1.01
C ARG A 53 -6.60 -8.45 1.57
N LEU A 54 -7.37 -7.71 0.78
CA LEU A 54 -7.85 -6.38 1.16
C LEU A 54 -8.58 -6.46 2.50
N GLU A 55 -8.15 -5.62 3.45
CA GLU A 55 -8.65 -5.61 4.81
C GLU A 55 -8.88 -4.17 5.26
N LYS A 56 -9.98 -3.92 5.98
CA LYS A 56 -10.18 -2.64 6.69
C LYS A 56 -9.62 -2.78 8.10
N LEU A 57 -8.68 -1.91 8.45
CA LEU A 57 -7.97 -1.98 9.73
C LEU A 57 -8.79 -1.38 10.88
N SER A 58 -8.40 -1.75 12.09
CA SER A 58 -9.05 -1.34 13.35
C SER A 58 -8.02 -0.86 14.38
N GLY A 59 -8.48 -0.46 15.57
CA GLY A 59 -7.62 0.07 16.64
C GLY A 59 -6.95 1.40 16.24
N ASN A 60 -5.64 1.50 16.46
CA ASN A 60 -4.86 2.72 16.15
C ASN A 60 -4.79 3.05 14.66
N LEU A 61 -5.07 2.06 13.78
CA LEU A 61 -5.12 2.23 12.33
C LEU A 61 -6.57 2.27 11.82
N LYS A 62 -7.54 2.59 12.68
CA LYS A 62 -8.94 2.73 12.29
C LYS A 62 -9.06 3.77 11.17
N GLY A 63 -9.74 3.38 10.09
CA GLY A 63 -9.92 4.21 8.89
C GLY A 63 -8.95 3.86 7.76
N PHE A 64 -7.85 3.18 8.05
CA PHE A 64 -6.96 2.65 7.03
C PHE A 64 -7.49 1.33 6.46
N TYR A 65 -7.16 1.09 5.21
CA TYR A 65 -7.22 -0.18 4.52
C TYR A 65 -5.80 -0.74 4.39
N SER A 66 -5.69 -2.05 4.21
CA SER A 66 -4.42 -2.71 3.91
C SER A 66 -4.51 -3.65 2.71
N ILE A 67 -3.42 -3.74 1.96
CA ILE A 67 -3.18 -4.81 0.98
C ILE A 67 -1.82 -5.46 1.24
N ARG A 68 -1.76 -6.78 1.07
CA ARG A 68 -0.60 -7.60 1.36
C ARG A 68 0.47 -7.50 0.28
N ILE A 69 1.73 -7.27 0.67
CA ILE A 69 2.91 -7.43 -0.20
C ILE A 69 3.41 -8.87 -0.10
N ASN A 70 3.77 -9.33 1.10
CA ASN A 70 4.24 -10.68 1.39
C ASN A 70 3.86 -11.09 2.83
N LYS A 71 4.58 -12.02 3.47
CA LYS A 71 4.27 -12.41 4.87
C LYS A 71 4.40 -11.22 5.83
N GLN A 72 5.52 -10.49 5.77
CA GLN A 72 5.90 -9.41 6.68
C GLN A 72 5.29 -8.05 6.34
N TRP A 73 5.30 -7.64 5.06
CA TRP A 73 5.02 -6.25 4.66
C TRP A 73 3.58 -6.03 4.18
N ARG A 74 3.01 -4.86 4.46
CA ARG A 74 1.70 -4.40 3.99
C ARG A 74 1.79 -2.98 3.41
N ILE A 75 0.95 -2.67 2.42
CA ILE A 75 0.62 -1.28 2.10
C ILE A 75 -0.62 -0.93 2.90
N ILE A 76 -0.58 0.15 3.67
CA ILE A 76 -1.74 0.76 4.29
C ILE A 76 -2.07 2.08 3.62
N PHE A 77 -3.35 2.44 3.60
CA PHE A 77 -3.82 3.70 3.00
C PHE A 77 -5.21 4.05 3.50
N ILE A 78 -5.54 5.34 3.52
CA ILE A 78 -6.93 5.80 3.66
C ILE A 78 -7.54 5.81 2.25
N TRP A 79 -8.78 5.35 2.13
CA TRP A 79 -9.51 5.34 0.86
C TRP A 79 -10.75 6.25 0.94
N ASP A 80 -10.83 7.21 0.03
CA ASP A 80 -11.94 8.16 -0.08
C ASP A 80 -12.14 8.60 -1.53
N GLU A 81 -13.38 8.65 -2.01
CA GLU A 81 -13.75 9.09 -3.37
C GLU A 81 -12.82 8.56 -4.50
N ALA A 82 -12.55 7.25 -4.54
CA ALA A 82 -11.63 6.62 -5.50
C ALA A 82 -10.15 7.05 -5.39
N ASN A 83 -9.76 7.62 -4.27
CA ASN A 83 -8.41 8.09 -4.00
C ASN A 83 -7.82 7.45 -2.75
N ALA A 84 -6.50 7.28 -2.80
CA ALA A 84 -5.69 6.79 -1.70
C ALA A 84 -4.87 7.94 -1.10
N ARG A 85 -4.92 8.09 0.22
CA ARG A 85 -4.16 9.07 1.01
C ARG A 85 -3.35 8.35 2.09
N GLU A 86 -2.34 9.04 2.61
CA GLU A 86 -1.48 8.53 3.70
C GLU A 86 -0.91 7.14 3.35
N VAL A 87 -0.52 6.95 2.08
CA VAL A 87 -0.10 5.63 1.60
C VAL A 87 1.26 5.28 2.19
N GLU A 88 1.35 4.13 2.86
CA GLU A 88 2.58 3.70 3.52
C GLU A 88 2.83 2.19 3.38
N ILE A 89 4.09 1.79 3.18
CA ILE A 89 4.54 0.40 3.31
C ILE A 89 5.09 0.17 4.72
N ILE A 90 4.39 -0.63 5.51
CA ILE A 90 4.73 -0.93 6.89
C ILE A 90 5.18 -2.38 7.08
N ASP A 91 6.03 -2.58 8.07
CA ASP A 91 6.25 -3.89 8.66
C ASP A 91 5.05 -4.24 9.54
N TYR A 92 4.44 -5.39 9.30
CA TYR A 92 3.20 -5.80 9.95
C TYR A 92 3.42 -7.03 10.85
N HIS A 93 4.67 -7.32 11.23
CA HIS A 93 5.04 -8.37 12.18
C HIS A 93 5.89 -7.81 13.32
#